data_AF-Q2SDX9-F1
#
_entry.id   AF-Q2SDX9-F1
#
_cell.length_a   1.000
_cell.length_b   1.000
_cell.length_c   1.000
_cell.angle_alpha   90.00
_cell.angle_beta   90.00
_cell.angle_gamma   90.00
#
_symmetry.space_group_name_H-M   'P 1'
#
loop_
_entity.id
_entity.type
_entity.pdbx_description
1 polymer ?
#
loop_
_entity_poly.entity_id
_entity_poly.type
_entity_poly.pdbx_seq_one_letter_code
_entity_poly.pdbx_strand_id
1 'polypeptide(L)'
;MKRKLTGSMSKWLSCLTLAAAPLGAQAVTVDIMVVYDAYSAGRFGGEPTTAIRSWVDQVNAMYQNSQIDVQLRLVGAFPHEESGSSMGEVLGNLRVDSWVIQKREEVGADYVTQVHKTGSCGVAYVAVHKDWAFSVTGPDCGPQVFAHEVGHTMGLNHSRRQGDQSGSRYRYGLGHGVDGVFGTIMTYEWLFNAPKVAKFSNPRVQCNGLPCGVPAGQSQEADAAQAINNVRNEIAAFKPTKTDGGNTSGDKVSVFQHYNYAGYSAALGEGQYRLSDLTSRGVRNDDLSSARVPSGMVLELYQHDNFGGAKTVYTSDVSGFPLSGVNDSTSSIIVKKSSGGGQNGAQPVDNGVYMLQAKHSGKCADVYGGKQEAGTPVIQWSCHQGNNQRWNFTHIKDGYYEIKATHSGKCLDVSNASRSNGATVQQWSCHGGAAQQWKAVDNGDGAFRLVSGVSGKVLDVKEISTASGMAIHQWDWVGGDNQRWYLKRVK
;
A
#
# COMPACT_ATOMS: atom_id res chain seq x y z
N MET A 1 -73.19 -30.53 -1.63
CA MET A 1 -72.59 -30.36 -2.99
C MET A 1 -71.72 -29.11 -2.97
N LYS A 2 -70.44 -29.24 -3.35
CA LYS A 2 -69.45 -28.14 -3.38
C LYS A 2 -69.81 -27.11 -4.47
N ARG A 3 -69.79 -25.83 -4.15
CA ARG A 3 -69.52 -24.74 -5.12
C ARG A 3 -68.70 -23.66 -4.43
N LYS A 4 -67.45 -23.52 -4.88
CA LYS A 4 -66.51 -22.45 -4.52
C LYS A 4 -67.02 -21.13 -5.13
N LEU A 5 -67.02 -20.07 -4.34
CA LEU A 5 -67.07 -18.69 -4.82
C LEU A 5 -65.87 -17.94 -4.24
N THR A 6 -65.24 -17.19 -5.15
CA THR A 6 -63.97 -16.48 -5.08
C THR A 6 -64.05 -15.22 -4.22
N GLY A 7 -63.04 -14.99 -3.37
CA GLY A 7 -62.86 -13.75 -2.62
C GLY A 7 -61.41 -13.27 -2.72
N SER A 8 -61.24 -12.07 -3.27
CA SER A 8 -59.98 -11.35 -3.49
C SER A 8 -59.24 -11.03 -2.18
N MET A 9 -57.95 -11.36 -2.11
CA MET A 9 -57.04 -10.92 -1.04
C MET A 9 -56.13 -9.80 -1.57
N SER A 10 -56.40 -8.58 -1.15
CA SER A 10 -55.46 -7.45 -1.21
C SER A 10 -54.36 -7.67 -0.16
N LYS A 11 -53.12 -7.84 -0.60
CA LYS A 11 -51.93 -7.82 0.27
C LYS A 11 -51.30 -6.42 0.19
N TRP A 12 -51.29 -5.74 1.33
CA TRP A 12 -50.51 -4.53 1.55
C TRP A 12 -49.02 -4.89 1.60
N LEU A 13 -48.22 -4.29 0.70
CA LEU A 13 -46.77 -4.32 0.78
C LEU A 13 -46.31 -3.12 1.61
N SER A 14 -45.80 -3.37 2.82
CA SER A 14 -45.03 -2.38 3.56
C SER A 14 -43.70 -2.15 2.86
N CYS A 15 -43.49 -0.92 2.37
CA CYS A 15 -42.26 -0.47 1.76
C CYS A 15 -41.20 -0.23 2.85
N LEU A 16 -40.27 -1.17 3.05
CA LEU A 16 -39.04 -0.89 3.80
C LEU A 16 -38.15 0.00 2.92
N THR A 17 -38.11 1.30 3.25
CA THR A 17 -37.05 2.18 2.76
C THR A 17 -35.75 1.79 3.46
N LEU A 18 -34.86 1.08 2.76
CA LEU A 18 -33.44 1.06 3.13
C LEU A 18 -32.91 2.48 3.00
N ALA A 19 -32.64 3.13 4.14
CA ALA A 19 -31.81 4.31 4.16
C ALA A 19 -30.42 3.91 3.69
N ALA A 20 -30.01 4.37 2.51
CA ALA A 20 -28.64 4.28 2.06
C ALA A 20 -27.77 5.06 3.05
N ALA A 21 -26.84 4.38 3.71
CA ALA A 21 -25.78 5.03 4.45
C ALA A 21 -25.02 5.97 3.49
N PRO A 22 -24.67 7.20 3.91
CA PRO A 22 -23.90 8.09 3.05
C PRO A 22 -22.56 7.43 2.71
N LEU A 23 -22.23 7.40 1.42
CA LEU A 23 -20.89 7.05 0.93
C LEU A 23 -19.88 7.94 1.66
N GLY A 24 -19.12 7.36 2.59
CA GLY A 24 -18.07 8.07 3.31
C GLY A 24 -17.04 8.60 2.31
N ALA A 25 -16.59 9.84 2.51
CA ALA A 25 -15.47 10.38 1.75
C ALA A 25 -14.26 9.45 1.93
N GLN A 26 -13.60 9.08 0.83
CA GLN A 26 -12.40 8.27 0.89
C GLN A 26 -11.31 9.04 1.64
N ALA A 27 -10.65 8.40 2.61
CA ALA A 27 -9.57 9.02 3.37
C ALA A 27 -8.45 9.49 2.44
N VAL A 28 -7.90 10.69 2.69
CA VAL A 28 -6.78 11.21 1.92
C VAL A 28 -5.46 10.63 2.42
N THR A 29 -4.52 10.36 1.52
CA THR A 29 -3.20 9.87 1.89
C THR A 29 -2.30 11.04 2.28
N VAL A 30 -1.63 10.93 3.42
CA VAL A 30 -0.60 11.86 3.89
C VAL A 30 0.72 11.10 3.98
N ASP A 31 1.74 11.61 3.28
CA ASP A 31 3.04 10.95 3.18
C ASP A 31 3.95 11.33 4.34
N ILE A 32 4.47 10.32 5.07
CA ILE A 32 5.34 10.53 6.22
C ILE A 32 6.71 9.87 6.02
N MET A 33 7.77 10.65 6.21
CA MET A 33 9.14 10.17 6.32
C MET A 33 9.51 10.09 7.79
N VAL A 34 10.18 9.01 8.18
CA VAL A 34 10.73 8.86 9.52
C VAL A 34 12.25 8.75 9.43
N VAL A 35 12.94 9.48 10.30
CA VAL A 35 14.38 9.32 10.50
C VAL A 35 14.63 8.78 11.91
N TYR A 36 15.73 8.06 12.13
CA TYR A 36 16.00 7.46 13.44
C TYR A 36 17.49 7.45 13.78
N ASP A 37 17.79 7.60 15.07
CA ASP A 37 19.12 7.43 15.63
C ASP A 37 19.49 5.93 15.83
N ALA A 38 20.78 5.67 16.01
CA ALA A 38 21.37 4.35 16.24
C ALA A 38 20.86 3.72 17.54
N TYR A 39 20.57 4.54 18.55
CA TYR A 39 19.95 4.06 19.79
C TYR A 39 18.56 3.47 19.51
N SER A 40 17.73 4.20 18.77
CA SER A 40 16.38 3.80 18.38
C SER A 40 16.41 2.58 17.47
N ALA A 41 17.36 2.51 16.54
CA ALA A 41 17.60 1.31 15.74
C ALA A 41 17.88 0.08 16.61
N GLY A 42 18.75 0.23 17.62
CA GLY A 42 19.01 -0.83 18.61
C GLY A 42 17.77 -1.18 19.43
N ARG A 43 16.98 -0.17 19.82
CA ARG A 43 15.75 -0.37 20.59
C ARG A 43 14.66 -1.12 19.82
N PHE A 44 14.65 -0.97 18.50
CA PHE A 44 13.80 -1.72 17.57
C PHE A 44 14.40 -3.06 17.14
N GLY A 45 15.41 -3.57 17.86
CA GLY A 45 16.01 -4.88 17.59
C GLY A 45 16.76 -4.96 16.25
N GLY A 46 17.24 -3.83 15.73
CA GLY A 46 17.90 -3.76 14.43
C GLY A 46 16.95 -3.65 13.24
N GLU A 47 15.63 -3.65 13.46
CA GLU A 47 14.59 -3.60 12.41
C GLU A 47 13.72 -2.33 12.50
N PRO A 48 14.31 -1.12 12.47
CA PRO A 48 13.60 0.14 12.70
C PRO A 48 12.48 0.38 11.68
N THR A 49 12.68 0.05 10.40
CA THR A 49 11.65 0.28 9.37
C THR A 49 10.39 -0.54 9.61
N THR A 50 10.53 -1.80 10.04
CA THR A 50 9.39 -2.68 10.36
C THR A 50 8.63 -2.16 11.58
N ALA A 51 9.36 -1.76 12.63
CA ALA A 51 8.77 -1.20 13.84
C ALA A 51 8.00 0.11 13.54
N ILE A 52 8.62 1.01 12.77
CA ILE A 52 8.00 2.28 12.37
C ILE A 52 6.77 2.05 11.47
N ARG A 53 6.82 1.09 10.54
CA ARG A 53 5.65 0.73 9.72
C ARG A 53 4.50 0.21 10.59
N SER A 54 4.80 -0.64 11.58
CA SER A 54 3.81 -1.09 12.56
C SER A 54 3.23 0.08 13.37
N TRP A 55 4.01 1.10 13.69
CA TRP A 55 3.49 2.30 14.36
C TRP A 55 2.55 3.08 13.45
N VAL A 56 2.92 3.29 12.19
CA VAL A 56 2.07 3.95 11.18
C VAL A 56 0.75 3.20 10.99
N ASP A 57 0.77 1.87 10.94
CA ASP A 57 -0.46 1.05 10.83
C ASP A 57 -1.37 1.22 12.07
N GLN A 58 -0.76 1.28 13.27
CA GLN A 58 -1.50 1.54 14.51
C GLN A 58 -2.09 2.96 14.54
N VAL A 59 -1.36 3.98 14.07
CA VAL A 59 -1.89 5.34 13.95
C VAL A 59 -3.05 5.40 12.96
N ASN A 60 -2.96 4.69 11.83
CA ASN A 60 -4.06 4.60 10.87
C ASN A 60 -5.31 3.96 11.50
N ALA A 61 -5.15 2.93 12.34
CA ALA A 61 -6.25 2.39 13.11
C ALA A 61 -6.84 3.41 14.10
N MET A 62 -6.00 4.23 14.77
CA MET A 62 -6.46 5.31 15.64
C MET A 62 -7.25 6.37 14.87
N TYR A 63 -6.82 6.74 13.66
CA TYR A 63 -7.55 7.66 12.78
C TYR A 63 -8.92 7.10 12.39
N GLN A 64 -8.97 5.85 11.92
CA GLN A 64 -10.24 5.17 11.58
C GLN A 64 -11.19 5.11 12.78
N ASN A 65 -10.69 4.70 13.95
CA ASN A 65 -11.46 4.62 15.19
C ASN A 65 -11.96 5.98 15.71
N SER A 66 -11.37 7.07 15.20
CA SER A 66 -11.74 8.46 15.51
C SER A 66 -12.53 9.13 14.40
N GLN A 67 -12.85 8.42 13.31
CA GLN A 67 -13.46 8.97 12.08
C GLN A 67 -12.66 10.15 11.49
N ILE A 68 -11.34 10.01 11.46
CA ILE A 68 -10.43 10.90 10.75
C ILE A 68 -10.25 10.35 9.34
N ASP A 69 -10.55 11.17 8.34
CA ASP A 69 -10.50 10.84 6.90
C ASP A 69 -9.08 11.07 6.35
N VAL A 70 -8.06 10.60 7.08
CA VAL A 70 -6.64 10.66 6.73
C VAL A 70 -6.05 9.26 6.90
N GLN A 71 -5.15 8.88 5.98
CA GLN A 71 -4.33 7.69 6.06
C GLN A 71 -2.86 8.09 5.90
N LEU A 72 -2.04 7.80 6.91
CA LEU A 72 -0.59 7.92 6.80
C LEU A 72 -0.02 6.83 5.90
N ARG A 73 0.89 7.21 5.02
CA ARG A 73 1.73 6.29 4.25
C ARG A 73 3.19 6.55 4.58
N LEU A 74 3.87 5.54 5.13
CA LEU A 74 5.30 5.60 5.34
C LEU A 74 6.02 5.56 3.99
N VAL A 75 6.57 6.70 3.57
CA VAL A 75 7.33 6.79 2.31
C VAL A 75 8.80 6.42 2.49
N GLY A 76 9.33 6.47 3.71
CA GLY A 76 10.66 5.96 4.02
C GLY A 76 10.99 6.02 5.52
N ALA A 77 11.87 5.13 5.95
CA ALA A 77 12.48 5.15 7.28
C ALA A 77 14.00 5.09 7.13
N PHE A 78 14.72 6.11 7.59
CA PHE A 78 16.16 6.25 7.31
C PHE A 78 17.00 6.46 8.56
N PRO A 79 18.20 5.87 8.64
CA PRO A 79 19.15 6.20 9.70
C PRO A 79 19.64 7.63 9.47
N HIS A 80 19.41 8.51 10.44
CA HIS A 80 19.94 9.87 10.44
C HIS A 80 19.93 10.43 11.86
N GLU A 81 21.08 10.97 12.25
CA GLU A 81 21.40 11.38 13.61
C GLU A 81 21.38 12.90 13.70
N GLU A 82 20.37 13.44 14.36
CA GLU A 82 20.33 14.88 14.66
C GLU A 82 20.90 15.09 16.05
N SER A 83 22.02 15.78 16.15
CA SER A 83 22.59 16.13 17.44
C SER A 83 21.68 17.13 18.19
N GLY A 84 21.51 16.94 19.49
CA GLY A 84 20.86 17.92 20.36
C GLY A 84 20.84 17.49 21.82
N SER A 85 20.95 18.46 22.72
CA SER A 85 20.90 18.24 24.18
C SER A 85 19.49 18.02 24.71
N SER A 86 18.47 18.39 23.93
CA SER A 86 17.05 18.23 24.25
C SER A 86 16.22 17.88 23.01
N MET A 87 15.01 17.33 23.19
CA MET A 87 14.08 17.10 22.08
C MET A 87 13.75 18.37 21.29
N GLY A 88 13.63 19.51 21.97
CA GLY A 88 13.34 20.79 21.30
C GLY A 88 14.49 21.26 20.42
N GLU A 89 15.73 21.04 20.86
CA GLU A 89 16.92 21.32 20.05
C GLU A 89 17.01 20.37 18.84
N VAL A 90 16.77 19.07 19.06
CA VAL A 90 16.69 18.07 17.98
C VAL A 90 15.62 18.46 16.95
N LEU A 91 14.42 18.85 17.40
CA LEU A 91 13.34 19.33 16.52
C LEU A 91 13.73 20.60 15.75
N GLY A 92 14.45 21.52 16.40
CA GLY A 92 14.99 22.73 15.78
C GLY A 92 15.95 22.40 14.65
N ASN A 93 16.90 21.49 14.90
CA ASN A 93 17.94 21.06 13.97
C ASN A 93 17.35 20.24 12.82
N LEU A 94 16.50 19.25 13.12
CA LEU A 94 15.81 18.40 12.14
C LEU A 94 15.08 19.21 11.04
N ARG A 95 14.47 20.34 11.41
CA ARG A 95 13.70 21.19 10.49
C ARG A 95 14.59 21.89 9.46
N VAL A 96 15.84 22.20 9.83
CA VAL A 96 16.78 22.97 9.01
C VAL A 96 17.92 22.12 8.43
N ASP A 97 17.99 20.84 8.81
CA ASP A 97 18.99 19.92 8.29
C ASP A 97 18.84 19.72 6.78
N SER A 98 19.93 19.97 6.07
CA SER A 98 19.95 19.95 4.61
C SER A 98 19.71 18.56 4.02
N TRP A 99 20.18 17.51 4.68
CA TRP A 99 19.99 16.14 4.23
C TRP A 99 18.52 15.73 4.41
N VAL A 100 17.93 16.05 5.57
CA VAL A 100 16.52 15.77 5.87
C VAL A 100 15.60 16.52 4.91
N ILE A 101 15.87 17.80 4.64
CA ILE A 101 15.11 18.59 3.66
C ILE A 101 15.22 17.97 2.26
N GLN A 102 16.44 17.66 1.81
CA GLN A 102 16.64 17.03 0.50
C GLN A 102 15.94 15.68 0.41
N LYS A 103 16.04 14.86 1.46
CA LYS A 103 15.45 13.53 1.50
C LYS A 103 13.92 13.61 1.51
N ARG A 104 13.36 14.53 2.28
CA ARG A 104 11.92 14.84 2.30
C ARG A 104 11.40 15.19 0.91
N GLU A 105 12.14 16.03 0.17
CA GLU A 105 11.82 16.31 -1.23
C GLU A 105 11.93 15.06 -2.09
N GLU A 106 13.01 14.28 -1.98
CA GLU A 106 13.25 13.05 -2.74
C GLU A 106 12.11 12.04 -2.60
N VAL A 107 11.60 11.86 -1.38
CA VAL A 107 10.54 10.88 -1.07
C VAL A 107 9.12 11.45 -1.14
N GLY A 108 8.98 12.76 -1.30
CA GLY A 108 7.68 13.42 -1.37
C GLY A 108 6.92 13.37 -0.04
N ALA A 109 7.61 13.49 1.10
CA ALA A 109 6.98 13.40 2.41
C ALA A 109 6.34 14.73 2.86
N ASP A 110 5.04 14.71 3.09
CA ASP A 110 4.29 15.81 3.71
C ASP A 110 4.78 16.08 5.14
N TYR A 111 5.13 15.04 5.89
CA TYR A 111 5.57 15.12 7.29
C TYR A 111 6.90 14.42 7.52
N VAL A 112 7.68 14.93 8.46
CA VAL A 112 8.93 14.31 8.92
C VAL A 112 8.88 14.10 10.42
N THR A 113 9.18 12.89 10.87
CA THR A 113 9.32 12.59 12.30
C THR A 113 10.68 11.97 12.56
N GLN A 114 11.35 12.40 13.62
CA GLN A 114 12.53 11.69 14.11
C GLN A 114 12.21 10.81 15.31
N VAL A 115 12.65 9.56 15.27
CA VAL A 115 12.71 8.72 16.47
C VAL A 115 14.07 8.92 17.12
N HIS A 116 14.08 9.50 18.32
CA HIS A 116 15.30 9.95 18.98
C HIS A 116 15.31 9.60 20.46
N LYS A 117 16.49 9.24 21.00
CA LYS A 117 16.68 8.82 22.39
C LYS A 117 16.50 9.94 23.42
N THR A 118 16.83 11.17 23.03
CA THR A 118 16.88 12.30 23.97
C THR A 118 15.48 12.71 24.39
N GLY A 119 15.30 13.12 25.66
CA GLY A 119 14.08 13.76 26.16
C GLY A 119 13.10 12.82 26.85
N SER A 120 11.86 13.29 27.01
CA SER A 120 10.79 12.58 27.75
C SER A 120 10.05 11.59 26.85
N CYS A 121 9.25 12.09 25.90
CA CYS A 121 8.50 11.22 25.00
C CYS A 121 8.21 11.78 23.61
N GLY A 122 8.07 13.11 23.47
CA GLY A 122 7.92 13.72 22.16
C GLY A 122 7.87 15.23 22.21
N VAL A 123 8.08 15.85 21.05
CA VAL A 123 7.85 17.27 20.81
C VAL A 123 7.52 17.48 19.33
N ALA A 124 6.66 18.44 19.05
CA ALA A 124 6.26 18.78 17.70
C ALA A 124 5.95 20.27 17.58
N TYR A 125 6.02 20.80 16.36
CA TYR A 125 5.44 22.11 16.10
C TYR A 125 3.92 22.01 16.00
N VAL A 126 3.22 22.98 16.59
CA VAL A 126 1.77 23.09 16.47
C VAL A 126 1.41 24.02 15.32
N ALA A 127 1.34 23.47 14.11
CA ALA A 127 1.10 24.27 12.90
C ALA A 127 0.51 23.41 11.78
N VAL A 128 -0.37 23.99 10.98
CA VAL A 128 -0.78 23.44 9.67
C VAL A 128 0.03 24.18 8.62
N HIS A 129 1.28 23.77 8.41
CA HIS A 129 2.17 24.41 7.45
C HIS A 129 3.33 23.50 7.05
N LYS A 130 3.63 23.42 5.75
CA LYS A 130 4.69 22.57 5.19
C LYS A 130 6.06 22.76 5.85
N ASP A 131 6.42 24.00 6.20
CA ASP A 131 7.75 24.33 6.75
C ASP A 131 7.86 24.02 8.26
N TRP A 132 6.74 23.65 8.90
CA TRP A 132 6.66 23.32 10.32
C TRP A 132 6.12 21.90 10.56
N ALA A 133 6.02 21.08 9.52
CA ALA A 133 5.50 19.70 9.56
C ALA A 133 6.54 18.69 10.09
N PHE A 134 7.14 18.99 11.25
CA PHE A 134 8.22 18.22 11.87
C PHE A 134 7.88 17.85 13.32
N SER A 135 8.28 16.65 13.72
CA SER A 135 8.15 16.19 15.11
C SER A 135 9.29 15.25 15.51
N VAL A 136 9.43 15.01 16.82
CA VAL A 136 10.37 14.06 17.42
C VAL A 136 9.60 13.19 18.40
N THR A 137 9.86 11.89 18.41
CA THR A 137 9.24 10.91 19.31
C THR A 137 10.29 9.98 19.91
N GLY A 138 10.13 9.61 21.18
CA GLY A 138 11.00 8.65 21.85
C GLY A 138 10.70 7.20 21.43
N PRO A 139 11.70 6.33 21.22
CA PRO A 139 11.50 4.94 20.79
C PRO A 139 10.73 4.09 21.81
N ASP A 140 10.76 4.48 23.09
CA ASP A 140 10.10 3.79 24.20
C ASP A 140 8.63 4.23 24.43
N CYS A 141 8.19 5.30 23.77
CA CYS A 141 6.89 5.92 24.04
C CYS A 141 5.77 5.38 23.16
N GLY A 142 6.13 4.66 22.10
CA GLY A 142 5.19 3.88 21.30
C GLY A 142 4.31 4.69 20.34
N PRO A 143 3.42 3.99 19.62
CA PRO A 143 2.67 4.55 18.50
C PRO A 143 1.63 5.60 18.90
N GLN A 144 1.12 5.55 20.14
CA GLN A 144 0.16 6.54 20.61
C GLN A 144 0.80 7.91 20.84
N VAL A 145 2.04 7.94 21.32
CA VAL A 145 2.82 9.19 21.41
C VAL A 145 3.23 9.65 20.02
N PHE A 146 3.65 8.75 19.15
CA PHE A 146 3.90 9.09 17.74
C PHE A 146 2.67 9.77 17.10
N ALA A 147 1.46 9.23 17.31
CA ALA A 147 0.21 9.83 16.85
C ALA A 147 -0.06 11.21 17.50
N HIS A 148 0.28 11.38 18.77
CA HIS A 148 0.15 12.65 19.50
C HIS A 148 1.00 13.74 18.86
N GLU A 149 2.28 13.46 18.61
CA GLU A 149 3.21 14.43 18.03
C GLU A 149 2.86 14.78 16.58
N VAL A 150 2.48 13.78 15.78
CA VAL A 150 1.96 14.03 14.42
C VAL A 150 0.67 14.86 14.49
N GLY A 151 -0.20 14.63 15.48
CA GLY A 151 -1.41 15.42 15.70
C GLY A 151 -1.14 16.92 15.93
N HIS A 152 -0.07 17.27 16.65
CA HIS A 152 0.35 18.67 16.79
C HIS A 152 0.69 19.31 15.43
N THR A 153 1.41 18.59 14.58
CA THR A 153 1.74 19.04 13.21
C THR A 153 0.53 19.07 12.25
N MET A 154 -0.63 18.58 12.70
CA MET A 154 -1.93 18.73 12.01
C MET A 154 -2.80 19.82 12.67
N GLY A 155 -2.22 20.59 13.59
CA GLY A 155 -2.83 21.76 14.22
C GLY A 155 -3.62 21.49 15.49
N LEU A 156 -3.44 20.31 16.09
CA LEU A 156 -4.05 20.00 17.38
C LEU A 156 -3.22 20.55 18.54
N ASN A 157 -3.91 20.98 19.59
CA ASN A 157 -3.33 21.27 20.88
C ASN A 157 -3.83 20.28 21.92
N HIS A 158 -3.34 20.41 23.16
CA HIS A 158 -3.75 19.56 24.25
C HIS A 158 -5.18 19.85 24.70
N SER A 159 -5.66 19.16 25.74
CA SER A 159 -6.99 19.44 26.28
C SER A 159 -7.06 20.80 26.97
N ARG A 160 -8.27 21.35 27.08
CA ARG A 160 -8.50 22.60 27.81
C ARG A 160 -8.08 22.55 29.27
N ARG A 161 -8.13 21.36 29.88
CA ARG A 161 -7.66 21.13 31.25
C ARG A 161 -6.14 21.30 31.38
N GLN A 162 -5.39 21.19 30.28
CA GLN A 162 -3.94 21.45 30.22
C GLN A 162 -3.62 22.94 30.04
N GLY A 163 -4.63 23.79 29.90
CA GLY A 163 -4.49 25.23 29.72
C GLY A 163 -4.72 25.72 28.30
N ASP A 164 -4.74 24.82 27.31
CA ASP A 164 -4.90 25.18 25.90
C ASP A 164 -6.32 25.64 25.57
N GLN A 165 -6.43 26.74 24.83
CA GLN A 165 -7.72 27.34 24.48
C GLN A 165 -8.17 27.08 23.04
N SER A 166 -7.24 26.68 22.17
CA SER A 166 -7.48 26.52 20.73
C SER A 166 -6.41 25.63 20.10
N GLY A 167 -6.75 24.89 19.04
CA GLY A 167 -5.76 24.41 18.08
C GLY A 167 -5.20 25.54 17.21
N SER A 168 -4.26 25.26 16.32
CA SER A 168 -3.63 26.32 15.50
C SER A 168 -4.55 26.91 14.45
N ARG A 169 -5.46 26.09 13.88
CA ARG A 169 -6.42 26.53 12.85
C ARG A 169 -7.86 26.62 13.35
N TYR A 170 -8.24 25.68 14.21
CA TYR A 170 -9.61 25.55 14.71
C TYR A 170 -9.62 25.51 16.23
N ARG A 171 -10.51 26.30 16.84
CA ARG A 171 -10.63 26.42 18.30
C ARG A 171 -10.97 25.11 19.01
N TYR A 172 -11.65 24.21 18.33
CA TYR A 172 -11.99 22.86 18.82
C TYR A 172 -10.90 21.82 18.55
N GLY A 173 -9.77 22.16 17.93
CA GLY A 173 -8.65 21.24 17.67
C GLY A 173 -7.87 20.89 18.94
N LEU A 174 -8.51 20.22 19.89
CA LEU A 174 -8.01 19.98 21.25
C LEU A 174 -8.27 18.55 21.71
N GLY A 175 -7.45 18.07 22.64
CA GLY A 175 -7.72 16.85 23.40
C GLY A 175 -8.97 16.93 24.26
N HIS A 176 -9.50 15.77 24.65
CA HIS A 176 -10.67 15.66 25.51
C HIS A 176 -10.47 14.53 26.53
N GLY A 177 -11.05 14.68 27.71
CA GLY A 177 -11.04 13.64 28.73
C GLY A 177 -12.17 13.84 29.73
N VAL A 178 -12.50 12.77 30.42
CA VAL A 178 -13.50 12.73 31.48
C VAL A 178 -12.85 12.08 32.70
N ASP A 179 -12.92 12.77 33.84
CA ASP A 179 -12.26 12.35 35.08
C ASP A 179 -12.66 10.94 35.49
N GLY A 180 -11.66 10.10 35.77
CA GLY A 180 -11.85 8.70 36.16
C GLY A 180 -12.34 7.77 35.04
N VAL A 181 -12.59 8.28 33.83
CA VAL A 181 -13.17 7.48 32.73
C VAL A 181 -12.20 7.32 31.56
N PHE A 182 -11.71 8.41 30.97
CA PHE A 182 -10.73 8.35 29.88
C PHE A 182 -10.01 9.69 29.61
N GLY A 183 -8.86 9.63 28.94
CA GLY A 183 -8.26 10.75 28.21
C GLY A 183 -7.99 10.37 26.75
N THR A 184 -8.23 11.27 25.79
CA THR A 184 -7.91 11.02 24.37
C THR A 184 -6.42 11.17 24.07
N ILE A 185 -6.01 10.87 22.83
CA ILE A 185 -4.60 10.89 22.42
C ILE A 185 -3.91 12.21 22.77
N MET A 186 -4.58 13.36 22.58
CA MET A 186 -4.01 14.70 22.85
C MET A 186 -4.04 15.11 24.33
N THR A 187 -4.31 14.21 25.28
CA THR A 187 -4.25 14.51 26.72
C THR A 187 -2.95 14.04 27.37
N TYR A 188 -2.57 14.62 28.51
CA TYR A 188 -1.60 13.97 29.41
C TYR A 188 -2.24 12.80 30.15
N GLU A 189 -1.44 11.78 30.43
CA GLU A 189 -1.89 10.50 30.98
C GLU A 189 -2.46 10.63 32.40
N TRP A 190 -1.82 11.43 33.26
CA TRP A 190 -2.20 11.60 34.67
C TRP A 190 -3.36 12.57 34.90
N LEU A 191 -3.65 13.46 33.95
CA LEU A 191 -4.41 14.68 34.24
C LEU A 191 -5.88 14.43 34.59
N PHE A 192 -6.48 13.40 33.98
CA PHE A 192 -7.87 13.02 34.18
C PHE A 192 -8.02 11.86 35.17
N ASN A 193 -6.93 11.43 35.81
CA ASN A 193 -6.92 10.24 36.68
C ASN A 193 -7.59 9.02 36.02
N ALA A 194 -7.29 8.82 34.73
CA ALA A 194 -7.98 7.86 33.88
C ALA A 194 -7.03 7.33 32.78
N PRO A 195 -7.24 6.10 32.28
CA PRO A 195 -6.42 5.56 31.20
C PRO A 195 -6.64 6.34 29.89
N LYS A 196 -5.59 6.40 29.06
CA LYS A 196 -5.75 6.95 27.72
C LYS A 196 -6.45 5.96 26.81
N VAL A 197 -7.33 6.46 25.95
CA VAL A 197 -7.92 5.72 24.85
C VAL A 197 -7.16 6.03 23.55
N ALA A 198 -6.98 5.02 22.71
CA ALA A 198 -6.33 5.14 21.40
C ALA A 198 -7.26 5.80 20.35
N LYS A 199 -7.85 6.95 20.71
CA LYS A 199 -8.75 7.77 19.89
C LYS A 199 -8.43 9.25 20.05
N PHE A 200 -8.52 10.00 18.97
CA PHE A 200 -8.58 11.46 18.99
C PHE A 200 -9.98 11.92 19.41
N SER A 201 -10.09 13.14 19.92
CA SER A 201 -11.39 13.65 20.33
C SER A 201 -12.34 13.79 19.13
N ASN A 202 -13.54 13.23 19.28
CA ASN A 202 -14.63 13.34 18.32
C ASN A 202 -15.97 13.10 19.06
N PRO A 203 -16.87 14.09 19.13
CA PRO A 203 -18.16 13.97 19.82
C PRO A 203 -19.12 12.97 19.16
N ARG A 204 -18.83 12.53 17.93
CA ARG A 204 -19.66 11.56 17.18
C ARG A 204 -19.26 10.10 17.45
N VAL A 205 -18.16 9.85 18.16
CA VAL A 205 -17.75 8.50 18.56
C VAL A 205 -17.78 8.36 20.08
N GLN A 206 -17.85 7.12 20.56
CA GLN A 206 -17.86 6.83 22.00
C GLN A 206 -16.49 6.42 22.52
N CYS A 207 -16.20 6.85 23.74
CA CYS A 207 -15.05 6.46 24.56
C CYS A 207 -15.57 6.05 25.94
N ASN A 208 -15.48 4.74 26.23
CA ASN A 208 -15.98 4.13 27.47
C ASN A 208 -17.44 4.50 27.80
N GLY A 209 -18.32 4.48 26.79
CA GLY A 209 -19.75 4.74 26.94
C GLY A 209 -20.16 6.22 26.97
N LEU A 210 -19.19 7.15 26.91
CA LEU A 210 -19.42 8.59 26.84
C LEU A 210 -18.98 9.15 25.49
N PRO A 211 -19.51 10.30 25.04
CA PRO A 211 -19.00 10.99 23.85
C PRO A 211 -17.50 11.26 23.97
N CYS A 212 -16.75 10.95 22.91
CA CYS A 212 -15.29 11.09 22.92
C CYS A 212 -14.82 12.52 22.62
N GLY A 213 -15.65 13.54 22.88
CA GLY A 213 -15.36 14.92 22.52
C GLY A 213 -16.56 15.81 22.80
N VAL A 214 -16.39 17.10 22.55
CA VAL A 214 -17.42 18.12 22.72
C VAL A 214 -17.62 18.85 21.38
N PRO A 215 -18.85 18.92 20.84
CA PRO A 215 -19.11 19.55 19.54
C PRO A 215 -18.57 20.98 19.40
N ALA A 216 -18.08 21.30 18.20
CA ALA A 216 -17.72 22.65 17.82
C ALA A 216 -18.88 23.64 18.07
N GLY A 217 -18.55 24.82 18.59
CA GLY A 217 -19.48 25.86 19.01
C GLY A 217 -19.93 25.75 20.48
N GLN A 218 -19.68 24.63 21.16
CA GLN A 218 -20.07 24.48 22.57
C GLN A 218 -18.98 24.97 23.54
N SER A 219 -19.38 25.19 24.80
CA SER A 219 -18.44 25.40 25.89
C SER A 219 -17.56 24.15 26.03
N GLN A 220 -16.25 24.33 26.20
CA GLN A 220 -15.28 23.25 26.27
C GLN A 220 -15.17 22.39 24.99
N GLU A 221 -15.52 22.92 23.82
CA GLU A 221 -15.39 22.22 22.54
C GLU A 221 -14.02 21.55 22.35
N ALA A 222 -14.06 20.32 21.85
CA ALA A 222 -12.92 19.45 21.59
C ALA A 222 -13.32 18.39 20.56
N ASP A 223 -12.99 18.63 19.30
CA ASP A 223 -13.24 17.78 18.14
C ASP A 223 -12.00 17.77 17.22
N ALA A 224 -10.96 17.08 17.69
CA ALA A 224 -9.72 16.92 16.94
C ALA A 224 -9.95 16.25 15.57
N ALA A 225 -10.90 15.32 15.48
CA ALA A 225 -11.20 14.65 14.23
C ALA A 225 -11.75 15.62 13.17
N GLN A 226 -12.70 16.47 13.55
CA GLN A 226 -13.19 17.53 12.66
C GLN A 226 -12.08 18.50 12.28
N ALA A 227 -11.19 18.88 13.22
CA ALA A 227 -10.10 19.80 12.94
C ALA A 227 -9.12 19.25 11.89
N ILE A 228 -8.70 17.99 12.03
CA ILE A 228 -7.84 17.31 11.05
C ILE A 228 -8.58 17.16 9.71
N ASN A 229 -9.83 16.70 9.72
CA ASN A 229 -10.58 16.49 8.49
C ASN A 229 -10.73 17.79 7.69
N ASN A 230 -10.89 18.93 8.35
CA ASN A 230 -11.02 20.22 7.67
C ASN A 230 -9.73 20.71 6.99
N VAL A 231 -8.55 20.20 7.39
CA VAL A 231 -7.28 20.53 6.74
C VAL A 231 -6.72 19.38 5.89
N ARG A 232 -7.41 18.23 5.83
CA ARG A 232 -6.89 16.98 5.24
C ARG A 232 -6.33 17.12 3.83
N ASN A 233 -7.00 17.88 2.96
CA ASN A 233 -6.56 18.10 1.59
C ASN A 233 -5.33 19.03 1.50
N GLU A 234 -5.20 19.96 2.43
CA GLU A 234 -4.06 20.89 2.50
C GLU A 234 -2.81 20.15 2.99
N ILE A 235 -2.94 19.38 4.06
CA ILE A 235 -1.82 18.65 4.66
C ILE A 235 -1.31 17.50 3.78
N ALA A 236 -2.18 16.90 2.96
CA ALA A 236 -1.82 15.89 1.96
C ALA A 236 -1.19 16.49 0.68
N ALA A 237 -1.06 17.82 0.62
CA ALA A 237 -0.52 18.55 -0.51
C ALA A 237 0.70 19.40 -0.14
N PHE A 238 1.30 19.15 1.04
CA PHE A 238 2.53 19.84 1.44
C PHE A 238 3.71 19.47 0.53
N LYS A 239 3.75 18.23 0.06
CA LYS A 239 4.65 17.78 -1.01
C LYS A 239 3.86 17.05 -2.10
N PRO A 240 4.30 17.13 -3.37
CA PRO A 240 3.80 16.21 -4.37
C PRO A 240 4.14 14.78 -3.95
N THR A 241 3.13 13.93 -3.79
CA THR A 241 3.32 12.50 -3.58
C THR A 241 4.28 11.96 -4.64
N LYS A 242 5.38 11.36 -4.18
CA LYS A 242 6.30 10.63 -5.05
C LYS A 242 6.06 9.15 -4.84
N THR A 243 5.26 8.55 -5.72
CA THR A 243 5.09 7.09 -5.75
C THR A 243 6.37 6.33 -6.12
N ASP A 244 7.45 7.05 -6.43
CA ASP A 244 8.77 6.53 -6.81
C ASP A 244 9.91 7.03 -5.89
N GLY A 245 9.58 7.50 -4.68
CA GLY A 245 10.54 8.12 -3.76
C GLY A 245 10.82 7.29 -2.49
N GLY A 246 11.84 6.43 -2.53
CA GLY A 246 12.68 6.08 -1.37
C GLY A 246 12.09 5.27 -0.21
N ASN A 247 11.72 4.00 -0.43
CA ASN A 247 11.65 3.00 0.64
C ASN A 247 12.68 1.89 0.43
N THR A 248 13.87 2.03 1.04
CA THR A 248 14.95 1.02 1.06
C THR A 248 14.69 -0.18 1.99
N SER A 249 13.44 -0.42 2.39
CA SER A 249 13.02 -1.67 3.04
C SER A 249 12.17 -2.56 2.12
N GLY A 250 11.88 -2.14 0.89
CA GLY A 250 11.23 -2.97 -0.14
C GLY A 250 12.21 -3.68 -1.08
N ASP A 251 13.51 -3.37 -1.02
CA ASP A 251 14.53 -3.82 -1.99
C ASP A 251 15.56 -4.78 -1.37
N LYS A 252 15.29 -5.34 -0.19
CA LYS A 252 16.20 -6.31 0.45
C LYS A 252 15.52 -7.66 0.62
N VAL A 253 16.20 -8.71 0.20
CA VAL A 253 15.82 -10.08 0.47
C VAL A 253 16.23 -10.44 1.90
N SER A 254 15.33 -11.03 2.67
CA SER A 254 15.67 -11.57 4.00
C SER A 254 15.83 -13.08 3.90
N VAL A 255 16.94 -13.63 4.40
CA VAL A 255 17.16 -15.08 4.53
C VAL A 255 17.17 -15.50 5.99
N PHE A 256 16.71 -16.71 6.29
CA PHE A 256 16.47 -17.19 7.66
C PHE A 256 16.99 -18.62 7.87
N GLN A 257 17.43 -18.88 9.10
CA GLN A 257 17.94 -20.19 9.52
C GLN A 257 16.91 -21.31 9.42
N HIS A 258 15.68 -21.05 9.85
CA HIS A 258 14.65 -22.08 9.98
C HIS A 258 13.48 -21.83 9.03
N TYR A 259 12.63 -22.84 8.91
CA TYR A 259 11.34 -22.72 8.24
C TYR A 259 10.48 -21.64 8.90
N ASN A 260 9.54 -21.11 8.13
CA ASN A 260 8.59 -20.07 8.52
C ASN A 260 9.27 -18.80 9.03
N TYR A 261 10.42 -18.44 8.45
CA TYR A 261 11.15 -17.20 8.71
C TYR A 261 11.64 -17.07 10.16
N ALA A 262 12.01 -18.20 10.78
CA ALA A 262 12.46 -18.25 12.16
C ALA A 262 13.99 -18.44 12.28
N GLY A 263 14.50 -18.33 13.51
CA GLY A 263 15.93 -18.39 13.79
C GLY A 263 16.64 -17.07 13.47
N TYR A 264 17.96 -17.11 13.28
CA TYR A 264 18.70 -15.91 12.86
C TYR A 264 18.31 -15.51 11.44
N SER A 265 18.49 -14.22 11.11
CA SER A 265 18.18 -13.68 9.80
C SER A 265 19.22 -12.69 9.31
N ALA A 266 19.33 -12.55 7.99
CA ALA A 266 20.12 -11.50 7.36
C ALA A 266 19.36 -10.85 6.21
N ALA A 267 19.43 -9.52 6.13
CA ALA A 267 18.87 -8.74 5.03
C ALA A 267 19.96 -8.42 3.99
N LEU A 268 19.69 -8.79 2.75
CA LEU A 268 20.60 -8.72 1.62
C LEU A 268 20.01 -7.77 0.57
N GLY A 269 20.71 -6.67 0.30
CA GLY A 269 20.37 -5.81 -0.84
C GLY A 269 20.84 -6.44 -2.15
N GLU A 270 20.64 -5.75 -3.27
CA GLU A 270 21.23 -6.15 -4.54
C GLU A 270 22.76 -6.28 -4.42
N GLY A 271 23.30 -7.39 -4.92
CA GLY A 271 24.72 -7.71 -4.80
C GLY A 271 25.01 -9.20 -4.91
N GLN A 272 26.29 -9.52 -4.93
CA GLN A 272 26.81 -10.88 -4.91
C GLN A 272 27.50 -11.10 -3.55
N TYR A 273 27.11 -12.14 -2.84
CA TYR A 273 27.56 -12.46 -1.48
C TYR A 273 28.22 -13.83 -1.47
N ARG A 274 29.54 -13.84 -1.20
CA ARG A 274 30.31 -15.06 -0.96
C ARG A 274 30.14 -15.51 0.49
N LEU A 275 30.62 -16.70 0.81
CA LEU A 275 30.53 -17.27 2.16
C LEU A 275 31.09 -16.32 3.23
N SER A 276 32.19 -15.62 2.93
CA SER A 276 32.77 -14.62 3.83
C SER A 276 31.83 -13.46 4.11
N ASP A 277 31.11 -12.97 3.09
CA ASP A 277 30.16 -11.86 3.21
C ASP A 277 28.95 -12.27 4.05
N LEU A 278 28.45 -13.49 3.83
CA LEU A 278 27.35 -14.08 4.57
C LEU A 278 27.70 -14.33 6.04
N THR A 279 28.88 -14.90 6.30
CA THR A 279 29.37 -15.16 7.67
C THR A 279 29.56 -13.85 8.44
N SER A 280 30.08 -12.80 7.79
CA SER A 280 30.20 -11.47 8.41
C SER A 280 28.85 -10.84 8.80
N ARG A 281 27.74 -11.34 8.22
CA ARG A 281 26.36 -10.93 8.48
C ARG A 281 25.61 -11.89 9.41
N GLY A 282 26.33 -12.84 10.02
CA GLY A 282 25.75 -13.80 10.95
C GLY A 282 25.05 -14.99 10.29
N VAL A 283 25.12 -15.13 8.96
CA VAL A 283 24.62 -16.31 8.25
C VAL A 283 25.65 -17.44 8.35
N ARG A 284 25.25 -18.59 8.88
CA ARG A 284 26.11 -19.76 8.97
C ARG A 284 26.09 -20.52 7.65
N ASN A 285 27.23 -21.12 7.30
CA ASN A 285 27.31 -21.98 6.13
C ASN A 285 26.33 -23.15 6.28
N ASP A 286 25.62 -23.50 5.20
CA ASP A 286 24.80 -24.71 5.13
C ASP A 286 23.70 -24.79 6.20
N ASP A 287 23.05 -23.66 6.52
CA ASP A 287 22.10 -23.58 7.65
C ASP A 287 20.92 -22.63 7.34
N LEU A 288 20.64 -22.35 6.06
CA LEU A 288 19.51 -21.54 5.61
C LEU A 288 18.33 -22.43 5.17
N SER A 289 17.13 -22.11 5.66
CA SER A 289 15.91 -22.87 5.38
C SER A 289 14.72 -22.05 4.85
N SER A 290 14.73 -20.71 4.90
CA SER A 290 13.64 -19.90 4.30
C SER A 290 14.08 -18.48 3.89
N ALA A 291 13.27 -17.79 3.09
CA ALA A 291 13.56 -16.44 2.64
C ALA A 291 12.31 -15.60 2.34
N ARG A 292 12.35 -14.30 2.62
CA ARG A 292 11.41 -13.30 2.11
C ARG A 292 12.02 -12.56 0.94
N VAL A 293 11.36 -12.60 -0.21
CA VAL A 293 11.83 -11.99 -1.45
C VAL A 293 10.79 -10.97 -1.87
N PRO A 294 11.05 -9.67 -1.62
CA PRO A 294 10.12 -8.62 -2.02
C PRO A 294 9.82 -8.65 -3.52
N SER A 295 8.61 -8.22 -3.87
CA SER A 295 8.21 -8.08 -5.28
C SER A 295 9.20 -7.21 -6.04
N GLY A 296 9.70 -7.71 -7.17
CA GLY A 296 10.72 -7.02 -7.97
C GLY A 296 12.16 -7.37 -7.60
N MET A 297 12.38 -8.36 -6.73
CA MET A 297 13.70 -8.91 -6.39
C MET A 297 13.80 -10.38 -6.83
N VAL A 298 15.03 -10.81 -7.10
CA VAL A 298 15.39 -12.20 -7.42
C VAL A 298 16.50 -12.59 -6.46
N LEU A 299 16.27 -13.69 -5.75
CA LEU A 299 17.24 -14.36 -4.90
C LEU A 299 17.74 -15.61 -5.62
N GLU A 300 19.04 -15.69 -5.89
CA GLU A 300 19.71 -16.90 -6.36
C GLU A 300 20.57 -17.47 -5.23
N LEU A 301 20.30 -18.72 -4.84
CA LEU A 301 21.05 -19.47 -3.81
C LEU A 301 21.91 -20.53 -4.48
N TYR A 302 23.17 -20.64 -4.05
CA TYR A 302 24.15 -21.57 -4.60
C TYR A 302 24.69 -22.51 -3.52
N GLN A 303 24.80 -23.79 -3.87
CA GLN A 303 25.25 -24.85 -2.97
C GLN A 303 26.70 -24.70 -2.53
N HIS A 304 27.56 -24.08 -3.34
CA HIS A 304 28.96 -23.88 -3.02
C HIS A 304 29.32 -22.40 -3.02
N ASP A 305 30.42 -22.05 -2.36
CA ASP A 305 30.94 -20.70 -2.37
C ASP A 305 31.36 -20.30 -3.80
N ASN A 306 31.52 -19.00 -4.05
CA ASN A 306 31.85 -18.44 -5.36
C ASN A 306 30.86 -18.83 -6.47
N PHE A 307 29.58 -18.97 -6.12
CA PHE A 307 28.46 -19.21 -7.03
C PHE A 307 28.56 -20.55 -7.79
N GLY A 308 29.17 -21.56 -7.16
CA GLY A 308 29.29 -22.92 -7.68
C GLY A 308 28.19 -23.87 -7.19
N GLY A 309 28.17 -25.08 -7.74
CA GLY A 309 27.23 -26.13 -7.34
C GLY A 309 25.80 -25.93 -7.85
N ALA A 310 24.84 -26.61 -7.22
CA ALA A 310 23.42 -26.49 -7.57
C ALA A 310 22.88 -25.08 -7.25
N LYS A 311 22.06 -24.53 -8.16
CA LYS A 311 21.45 -23.20 -8.06
C LYS A 311 19.94 -23.29 -7.90
N THR A 312 19.37 -22.53 -6.97
CA THR A 312 17.92 -22.33 -6.82
C THR A 312 17.58 -20.84 -6.89
N VAL A 313 16.43 -20.49 -7.50
CA VAL A 313 16.02 -19.09 -7.70
C VAL A 313 14.64 -18.86 -7.11
N TYR A 314 14.49 -17.77 -6.35
CA TYR A 314 13.23 -17.33 -5.76
C TYR A 314 12.92 -15.89 -6.16
N THR A 315 11.67 -15.61 -6.51
CA THR A 315 11.15 -14.28 -6.88
C THR A 315 10.01 -13.81 -5.98
N SER A 316 9.71 -14.61 -4.95
CA SER A 316 8.68 -14.36 -3.94
C SER A 316 9.08 -15.05 -2.63
N ASP A 317 8.41 -14.69 -1.54
CA ASP A 317 8.55 -15.34 -0.25
C ASP A 317 8.45 -16.87 -0.32
N VAL A 318 9.32 -17.54 0.41
CA VAL A 318 9.40 -19.00 0.54
C VAL A 318 9.59 -19.33 2.01
N SER A 319 8.58 -19.93 2.63
CA SER A 319 8.59 -20.29 4.05
C SER A 319 9.40 -21.56 4.35
N GLY A 320 9.90 -22.26 3.35
CA GLY A 320 10.69 -23.47 3.51
C GLY A 320 11.35 -23.88 2.20
N PHE A 321 12.67 -23.99 2.17
CA PHE A 321 13.38 -24.51 1.01
C PHE A 321 13.13 -26.03 0.89
N PRO A 322 12.95 -26.58 -0.31
CA PRO A 322 12.77 -28.02 -0.48
C PRO A 322 13.96 -28.81 0.09
N LEU A 323 13.67 -29.92 0.79
CA LEU A 323 14.69 -30.82 1.37
C LEU A 323 15.65 -31.40 0.32
N SER A 324 15.18 -31.56 -0.92
CA SER A 324 16.03 -31.81 -2.09
C SER A 324 16.45 -30.47 -2.71
N GLY A 325 17.66 -29.99 -2.41
CA GLY A 325 18.15 -28.73 -2.97
C GLY A 325 19.07 -27.97 -2.03
N VAL A 326 18.86 -26.66 -1.94
CA VAL A 326 19.73 -25.70 -1.23
C VAL A 326 19.41 -25.52 0.27
N ASN A 327 18.40 -26.26 0.78
CA ASN A 327 18.06 -26.26 2.20
C ASN A 327 19.24 -26.78 3.01
N ASP A 328 19.72 -25.98 3.96
CA ASP A 328 20.87 -26.31 4.81
C ASP A 328 22.11 -26.71 3.99
N SER A 329 22.30 -26.10 2.83
CA SER A 329 23.46 -26.35 1.97
C SER A 329 23.89 -25.14 1.15
N THR A 330 23.43 -23.94 1.50
CA THR A 330 23.75 -22.70 0.76
C THR A 330 25.05 -22.08 1.28
N SER A 331 25.98 -21.79 0.37
CA SER A 331 27.27 -21.14 0.71
C SER A 331 27.52 -19.83 -0.03
N SER A 332 26.75 -19.49 -1.08
CA SER A 332 26.81 -18.15 -1.71
C SER A 332 25.47 -17.72 -2.30
N ILE A 333 25.25 -16.41 -2.40
CA ILE A 333 23.97 -15.80 -2.76
C ILE A 333 24.16 -14.67 -3.77
N ILE A 334 23.29 -14.59 -4.78
CA ILE A 334 23.14 -13.40 -5.62
C ILE A 334 21.75 -12.83 -5.41
N VAL A 335 21.69 -11.54 -5.07
CA VAL A 335 20.46 -10.78 -5.01
C VAL A 335 20.50 -9.77 -6.15
N LYS A 336 19.45 -9.73 -6.96
CA LYS A 336 19.31 -8.77 -8.05
C LYS A 336 17.88 -8.29 -8.15
N LYS A 337 17.66 -7.14 -8.75
CA LYS A 337 16.29 -6.78 -9.12
C LYS A 337 15.78 -7.77 -10.17
N SER A 338 14.55 -8.24 -10.00
CA SER A 338 13.83 -8.91 -11.08
C SER A 338 13.87 -7.97 -12.27
N SER A 339 14.23 -8.48 -13.44
CA SER A 339 14.38 -7.68 -14.65
C SER A 339 13.03 -7.05 -15.00
N GLY A 340 12.81 -5.87 -14.42
CA GLY A 340 11.52 -5.19 -14.32
C GLY A 340 11.56 -3.95 -13.41
N GLY A 341 12.71 -3.28 -13.26
CA GLY A 341 12.85 -2.09 -12.41
C GLY A 341 13.79 -1.02 -12.99
N GLY A 342 13.24 0.18 -13.21
CA GLY A 342 13.97 1.45 -13.12
C GLY A 342 15.05 1.73 -14.17
N GLN A 343 14.64 1.90 -15.43
CA GLN A 343 15.30 2.83 -16.35
C GLN A 343 14.22 3.78 -16.85
N ASN A 344 14.53 5.08 -16.93
CA ASN A 344 13.76 6.03 -17.72
C ASN A 344 13.40 5.38 -19.08
N GLY A 345 12.14 5.00 -19.25
CA GLY A 345 11.61 4.46 -20.52
C GLY A 345 11.66 2.94 -20.78
N ALA A 346 11.89 2.05 -19.80
CA ALA A 346 11.88 0.59 -20.05
C ALA A 346 10.52 -0.10 -19.76
N GLN A 347 10.13 -1.01 -20.65
CA GLN A 347 8.80 -1.61 -20.80
C GLN A 347 8.65 -2.86 -19.88
N PRO A 348 7.63 -2.98 -18.99
CA PRO A 348 7.42 -4.19 -18.13
C PRO A 348 7.24 -5.52 -18.89
N VAL A 349 6.85 -5.41 -20.16
CA VAL A 349 6.69 -6.46 -21.15
C VAL A 349 7.34 -5.94 -22.43
N ASP A 350 8.28 -6.69 -23.01
CA ASP A 350 8.90 -6.29 -24.28
C ASP A 350 7.82 -6.12 -25.37
N ASN A 351 7.99 -5.13 -26.25
CA ASN A 351 7.19 -5.06 -27.47
C ASN A 351 7.24 -6.39 -28.24
N GLY A 352 6.09 -6.84 -28.73
CA GLY A 352 5.99 -8.10 -29.46
C GLY A 352 4.63 -8.74 -29.43
N VAL A 353 4.53 -9.92 -30.03
CA VAL A 353 3.28 -10.67 -30.13
C VAL A 353 3.18 -11.68 -28.98
N TYR A 354 2.05 -11.67 -28.29
CA TYR A 354 1.77 -12.53 -27.15
C TYR A 354 0.40 -13.20 -27.30
N MET A 355 0.24 -14.36 -26.68
CA MET A 355 -1.06 -14.88 -26.29
C MET A 355 -1.29 -14.57 -24.81
N LEU A 356 -2.47 -14.09 -24.46
CA LEU A 356 -2.86 -13.85 -23.07
C LEU A 356 -3.60 -15.09 -22.56
N GLN A 357 -2.95 -15.91 -21.74
CA GLN A 357 -3.55 -17.11 -21.19
C GLN A 357 -4.03 -16.86 -19.75
N ALA A 358 -5.34 -16.97 -19.51
CA ALA A 358 -5.92 -16.83 -18.18
C ALA A 358 -5.40 -17.93 -17.25
N LYS A 359 -4.94 -17.54 -16.06
CA LYS A 359 -4.27 -18.45 -15.13
C LYS A 359 -5.21 -19.54 -14.62
N HIS A 360 -6.47 -19.21 -14.32
CA HIS A 360 -7.43 -20.17 -13.74
C HIS A 360 -7.91 -21.24 -14.73
N SER A 361 -8.09 -20.89 -16.01
CA SER A 361 -8.70 -21.78 -17.00
C SER A 361 -7.71 -22.35 -18.02
N GLY A 362 -6.51 -21.80 -18.10
CA GLY A 362 -5.52 -22.13 -19.13
C GLY A 362 -5.94 -21.73 -20.55
N LYS A 363 -7.03 -20.96 -20.72
CA LYS A 363 -7.58 -20.52 -22.02
C LYS A 363 -7.05 -19.14 -22.39
N CYS A 364 -7.08 -18.83 -23.69
CA CYS A 364 -6.50 -17.62 -24.25
C CYS A 364 -7.58 -16.56 -24.54
N ALA A 365 -7.23 -15.28 -24.42
CA ALA A 365 -8.05 -14.18 -24.91
C ALA A 365 -8.14 -14.23 -26.45
N ASP A 366 -9.37 -14.22 -26.94
CA ASP A 366 -9.74 -14.54 -28.31
C ASP A 366 -10.78 -13.54 -28.82
N VAL A 367 -10.54 -12.93 -29.99
CA VAL A 367 -11.58 -12.13 -30.66
C VAL A 367 -12.62 -13.06 -31.25
N TYR A 368 -13.86 -12.97 -30.77
CA TYR A 368 -14.94 -13.91 -31.06
C TYR A 368 -15.06 -14.24 -32.56
N GLY A 369 -14.81 -15.52 -32.89
CA GLY A 369 -14.90 -16.06 -34.25
C GLY A 369 -13.88 -15.48 -35.23
N GLY A 370 -12.84 -14.80 -34.75
CA GLY A 370 -11.85 -14.11 -35.58
C GLY A 370 -12.44 -13.01 -36.46
N LYS A 371 -13.61 -12.48 -36.12
CA LYS A 371 -14.27 -11.44 -36.90
C LYS A 371 -13.40 -10.18 -36.97
N GLN A 372 -13.55 -9.41 -38.05
CA GLN A 372 -12.80 -8.17 -38.25
C GLN A 372 -13.58 -6.92 -37.84
N GLU A 373 -14.87 -7.04 -37.53
CA GLU A 373 -15.73 -5.90 -37.21
C GLU A 373 -15.35 -5.24 -35.88
N ALA A 374 -15.38 -3.91 -35.85
CA ALA A 374 -15.27 -3.15 -34.59
C ALA A 374 -16.46 -3.47 -33.68
N GLY A 375 -16.21 -3.59 -32.38
CA GLY A 375 -17.21 -3.99 -31.40
C GLY A 375 -17.36 -5.49 -31.23
N THR A 376 -16.59 -6.30 -31.98
CA THR A 376 -16.54 -7.75 -31.74
C THR A 376 -15.99 -8.01 -30.33
N PRO A 377 -16.72 -8.73 -29.46
CA PRO A 377 -16.26 -9.02 -28.11
C PRO A 377 -14.99 -9.87 -28.08
N VAL A 378 -14.19 -9.66 -27.04
CA VAL A 378 -13.11 -10.56 -26.66
C VAL A 378 -13.66 -11.55 -25.64
N ILE A 379 -13.36 -12.82 -25.87
CA ILE A 379 -13.81 -13.95 -25.07
C ILE A 379 -12.60 -14.79 -24.65
N GLN A 380 -12.76 -15.73 -23.73
CA GLN A 380 -11.77 -16.80 -23.58
C GLN A 380 -12.09 -17.98 -24.50
N TRP A 381 -11.07 -18.60 -25.06
CA TRP A 381 -11.21 -19.84 -25.84
C TRP A 381 -9.97 -20.74 -25.67
N SER A 382 -10.10 -22.02 -26.01
CA SER A 382 -8.95 -22.93 -26.02
C SER A 382 -7.80 -22.33 -26.84
N CYS A 383 -6.59 -22.28 -26.27
CA CYS A 383 -5.43 -21.71 -26.94
C CYS A 383 -5.09 -22.56 -28.19
N HIS A 384 -5.25 -21.98 -29.37
CA HIS A 384 -5.01 -22.63 -30.67
C HIS A 384 -4.03 -21.84 -31.54
N GLN A 385 -3.37 -20.81 -30.99
CA GLN A 385 -2.34 -20.00 -31.65
C GLN A 385 -2.82 -19.30 -32.93
N GLY A 386 -4.13 -19.17 -33.14
CA GLY A 386 -4.71 -18.45 -34.27
C GLY A 386 -4.42 -16.94 -34.17
N ASN A 387 -4.43 -16.23 -35.30
CA ASN A 387 -4.11 -14.80 -35.32
C ASN A 387 -5.10 -13.93 -34.53
N ASN A 388 -6.31 -14.44 -34.26
CA ASN A 388 -7.33 -13.84 -33.39
C ASN A 388 -7.08 -14.04 -31.88
N GLN A 389 -6.06 -14.81 -31.50
CA GLN A 389 -5.57 -14.98 -30.12
C GLN A 389 -4.17 -14.39 -29.91
N ARG A 390 -3.61 -13.77 -30.96
CA ARG A 390 -2.30 -13.14 -30.96
C ARG A 390 -2.48 -11.64 -30.84
N TRP A 391 -1.79 -11.08 -29.87
CA TRP A 391 -1.91 -9.68 -29.47
C TRP A 391 -0.55 -9.02 -29.55
N ASN A 392 -0.41 -8.01 -30.41
CA ASN A 392 0.80 -7.21 -30.53
C ASN A 392 0.78 -6.11 -29.47
N PHE A 393 1.70 -6.20 -28.52
CA PHE A 393 1.92 -5.21 -27.47
C PHE A 393 2.89 -4.16 -27.99
N THR A 394 2.44 -2.91 -28.03
CA THR A 394 3.28 -1.73 -28.31
C THR A 394 3.21 -0.80 -27.12
N HIS A 395 4.31 -0.70 -26.38
CA HIS A 395 4.45 0.21 -25.26
C HIS A 395 4.29 1.66 -25.70
N ILE A 396 3.60 2.42 -24.86
CA ILE A 396 3.40 3.85 -25.01
C ILE A 396 4.33 4.58 -24.03
N LYS A 397 3.95 4.63 -22.74
CA LYS A 397 4.71 5.21 -21.61
C LYS A 397 4.18 4.68 -20.28
N ASP A 398 4.95 4.82 -19.21
CA ASP A 398 4.52 4.53 -17.82
C ASP A 398 3.97 3.09 -17.62
N GLY A 399 4.43 2.14 -18.45
CA GLY A 399 3.98 0.75 -18.46
C GLY A 399 2.65 0.51 -19.18
N TYR A 400 2.07 1.52 -19.84
CA TYR A 400 0.89 1.37 -20.69
C TYR A 400 1.25 0.87 -22.09
N TYR A 401 0.37 0.05 -22.62
CA TYR A 401 0.46 -0.56 -23.93
C TYR A 401 -0.78 -0.27 -24.76
N GLU A 402 -0.56 -0.05 -26.05
CA GLU A 402 -1.55 -0.32 -27.07
C GLU A 402 -1.45 -1.81 -27.43
N ILE A 403 -2.55 -2.55 -27.31
CA ILE A 403 -2.58 -4.00 -27.53
C ILE A 403 -3.48 -4.29 -28.74
N LYS A 404 -2.89 -4.76 -29.85
CA LYS A 404 -3.61 -4.99 -31.13
C LYS A 404 -3.80 -6.46 -31.44
N ALA A 405 -5.01 -6.87 -31.81
CA ALA A 405 -5.24 -8.20 -32.35
C ALA A 405 -4.53 -8.32 -33.72
N THR A 406 -3.67 -9.32 -33.90
CA THR A 406 -2.81 -9.38 -35.11
C THR A 406 -3.58 -9.64 -36.39
N HIS A 407 -4.76 -10.28 -36.34
CA HIS A 407 -5.56 -10.59 -37.54
C HIS A 407 -6.32 -9.38 -38.08
N SER A 408 -6.73 -8.44 -37.22
CA SER A 408 -7.59 -7.31 -37.61
C SER A 408 -6.89 -5.96 -37.51
N GLY A 409 -5.74 -5.88 -36.83
CA GLY A 409 -5.03 -4.64 -36.52
C GLY A 409 -5.76 -3.72 -35.54
N LYS A 410 -6.88 -4.17 -34.96
CA LYS A 410 -7.73 -3.41 -34.03
C LYS A 410 -7.26 -3.57 -32.59
N CYS A 411 -7.53 -2.55 -31.78
CA CYS A 411 -7.06 -2.43 -30.41
C CYS A 411 -8.00 -3.13 -29.42
N LEU A 412 -7.43 -3.71 -28.36
CA LEU A 412 -8.14 -4.17 -27.17
C LEU A 412 -8.77 -2.98 -26.46
N ASP A 413 -10.09 -2.93 -26.38
CA ASP A 413 -10.86 -1.73 -26.07
C ASP A 413 -11.92 -2.02 -25.00
N VAL A 414 -12.05 -1.13 -24.02
CA VAL A 414 -13.20 -1.14 -23.09
C VAL A 414 -14.38 -0.43 -23.74
N SER A 415 -15.46 -1.18 -23.99
CA SER A 415 -16.64 -0.68 -24.71
C SER A 415 -17.19 0.61 -24.10
N ASN A 416 -17.41 1.61 -24.95
CA ASN A 416 -17.90 2.96 -24.61
C ASN A 416 -17.04 3.69 -23.57
N ALA A 417 -15.76 3.31 -23.38
CA ALA A 417 -14.90 3.86 -22.33
C ALA A 417 -15.56 3.79 -20.93
N SER A 418 -16.42 2.79 -20.72
CA SER A 418 -17.17 2.65 -19.48
C SER A 418 -16.23 2.44 -18.29
N ARG A 419 -16.58 3.01 -17.14
CA ARG A 419 -15.86 2.81 -15.87
C ARG A 419 -16.52 1.78 -14.96
N SER A 420 -17.58 1.14 -15.42
CA SER A 420 -18.37 0.20 -14.61
C SER A 420 -17.78 -1.21 -14.65
N ASN A 421 -17.96 -1.95 -13.56
CA ASN A 421 -17.76 -3.40 -13.54
C ASN A 421 -18.67 -4.08 -14.57
N GLY A 422 -18.16 -5.09 -15.27
CA GLY A 422 -18.91 -5.80 -16.29
C GLY A 422 -18.89 -5.14 -17.68
N ALA A 423 -18.20 -4.00 -17.83
CA ALA A 423 -18.03 -3.41 -19.16
C ALA A 423 -17.26 -4.37 -20.07
N THR A 424 -17.85 -4.67 -21.23
CA THR A 424 -17.30 -5.61 -22.20
C THR A 424 -15.97 -5.12 -22.75
N VAL A 425 -15.00 -6.04 -22.85
CA VAL A 425 -13.78 -5.80 -23.61
C VAL A 425 -13.98 -6.33 -25.03
N GLN A 426 -13.65 -5.50 -26.01
CA GLN A 426 -13.92 -5.73 -27.43
C GLN A 426 -12.67 -5.38 -28.25
N GLN A 427 -12.68 -5.71 -29.54
CA GLN A 427 -11.76 -5.04 -30.47
C GLN A 427 -12.41 -3.77 -31.03
N TRP A 428 -11.65 -2.69 -31.20
CA TRP A 428 -12.13 -1.47 -31.83
C TRP A 428 -11.04 -0.81 -32.69
N SER A 429 -11.45 0.05 -33.62
CA SER A 429 -10.51 0.86 -34.39
C SER A 429 -9.62 1.68 -33.45
N CYS A 430 -8.30 1.58 -33.63
CA CYS A 430 -7.35 2.24 -32.76
C CYS A 430 -7.44 3.77 -32.88
N HIS A 431 -7.65 4.46 -31.76
CA HIS A 431 -7.77 5.91 -31.66
C HIS A 431 -6.91 6.50 -30.52
N GLY A 432 -6.10 5.67 -29.85
CA GLY A 432 -5.12 6.10 -28.85
C GLY A 432 -5.69 6.60 -27.52
N GLY A 433 -7.02 6.54 -27.34
CA GLY A 433 -7.68 7.00 -26.11
C GLY A 433 -7.53 6.01 -24.96
N ALA A 434 -7.81 6.46 -23.73
CA ALA A 434 -7.62 5.68 -22.51
C ALA A 434 -8.34 4.31 -22.47
N ALA A 435 -9.45 4.17 -23.21
CA ALA A 435 -10.16 2.90 -23.35
C ALA A 435 -9.35 1.79 -24.05
N GLN A 436 -8.30 2.17 -24.78
CA GLN A 436 -7.42 1.27 -25.56
C GLN A 436 -6.01 1.15 -24.98
N GLN A 437 -5.78 1.76 -23.82
CA GLN A 437 -4.51 1.73 -23.13
C GLN A 437 -4.60 0.77 -21.95
N TRP A 438 -3.65 -0.16 -21.87
CA TRP A 438 -3.61 -1.17 -20.83
C TRP A 438 -2.26 -1.17 -20.15
N LYS A 439 -2.22 -0.96 -18.84
CA LYS A 439 -0.99 -1.07 -18.05
C LYS A 439 -0.75 -2.53 -17.69
N ALA A 440 0.36 -3.09 -18.14
CA ALA A 440 0.77 -4.43 -17.74
C ALA A 440 1.51 -4.35 -16.40
N VAL A 441 0.98 -5.04 -15.39
CA VAL A 441 1.61 -5.10 -14.07
C VAL A 441 1.90 -6.54 -13.71
N ASP A 442 3.17 -6.85 -13.45
CA ASP A 442 3.60 -8.15 -12.95
C ASP A 442 3.00 -8.39 -11.55
N ASN A 443 2.50 -9.60 -11.30
CA ASN A 443 2.03 -10.03 -9.98
C ASN A 443 3.10 -10.78 -9.18
N GLY A 444 4.30 -10.98 -9.73
CA GLY A 444 5.45 -11.62 -9.05
C GLY A 444 5.49 -13.15 -9.16
N ASP A 445 4.49 -13.77 -9.79
CA ASP A 445 4.38 -15.22 -10.02
C ASP A 445 4.44 -15.60 -11.51
N GLY A 446 4.94 -14.69 -12.34
CA GLY A 446 5.00 -14.83 -13.80
C GLY A 446 3.68 -14.59 -14.52
N ALA A 447 2.59 -14.32 -13.79
CA ALA A 447 1.32 -13.86 -14.36
C ALA A 447 1.17 -12.35 -14.20
N PHE A 448 0.67 -11.69 -15.24
CA PHE A 448 0.42 -10.25 -15.26
C PHE A 448 -1.06 -9.96 -15.03
N ARG A 449 -1.36 -8.78 -14.49
CA ARG A 449 -2.69 -8.16 -14.60
C ARG A 449 -2.62 -7.03 -15.61
N LEU A 450 -3.66 -6.87 -16.43
CA LEU A 450 -3.77 -5.77 -17.37
C LEU A 450 -4.79 -4.76 -16.85
N VAL A 451 -4.32 -3.57 -16.49
CA VAL A 451 -5.12 -2.50 -15.88
C VAL A 451 -5.57 -1.53 -16.96
N SER A 452 -6.87 -1.30 -17.07
CA SER A 452 -7.45 -0.38 -18.03
C SER A 452 -7.10 1.07 -17.70
N GLY A 453 -6.64 1.82 -18.71
CA GLY A 453 -6.34 3.25 -18.60
C GLY A 453 -7.56 4.14 -18.38
N VAL A 454 -8.79 3.65 -18.60
CA VAL A 454 -10.00 4.44 -18.38
C VAL A 454 -10.50 4.41 -16.93
N SER A 455 -10.32 3.28 -16.24
CA SER A 455 -11.02 2.96 -15.00
C SER A 455 -10.12 2.50 -13.86
N GLY A 456 -8.88 2.10 -14.13
CA GLY A 456 -8.00 1.43 -13.15
C GLY A 456 -8.41 -0.01 -12.82
N LYS A 457 -9.43 -0.56 -13.50
CA LYS A 457 -9.92 -1.93 -13.35
C LYS A 457 -9.10 -2.91 -14.20
N VAL A 458 -9.25 -4.21 -13.97
CA VAL A 458 -8.43 -5.23 -14.63
C VAL A 458 -9.19 -6.04 -15.67
N LEU A 459 -8.46 -6.57 -16.66
CA LEU A 459 -8.95 -7.57 -17.61
C LEU A 459 -9.32 -8.86 -16.88
N ASP A 460 -10.59 -9.26 -16.97
CA ASP A 460 -11.20 -10.31 -16.15
C ASP A 460 -12.04 -11.26 -17.03
N VAL A 461 -11.92 -12.57 -16.78
CA VAL A 461 -12.83 -13.56 -17.35
C VAL A 461 -14.11 -13.62 -16.51
N LYS A 462 -15.24 -13.26 -17.13
CA LYS A 462 -16.54 -13.14 -16.46
C LYS A 462 -16.93 -14.42 -15.71
N GLU A 463 -17.48 -14.22 -14.52
CA GLU A 463 -17.98 -15.29 -13.63
C GLU A 463 -16.92 -16.34 -13.23
N ILE A 464 -15.62 -16.02 -13.38
CA ILE A 464 -14.52 -16.97 -13.11
C ILE A 464 -14.70 -18.26 -13.95
N SER A 465 -15.42 -18.18 -15.06
CA SER A 465 -15.80 -19.35 -15.83
C SER A 465 -14.56 -20.01 -16.42
N THR A 466 -14.57 -21.34 -16.56
CA THR A 466 -13.57 -22.08 -17.34
C THR A 466 -14.10 -22.47 -18.72
N ALA A 467 -15.32 -22.09 -19.09
CA ALA A 467 -15.94 -22.43 -20.37
C ALA A 467 -15.39 -21.60 -21.54
N SER A 468 -15.21 -22.23 -22.70
CA SER A 468 -14.94 -21.51 -23.95
C SER A 468 -16.13 -20.65 -24.35
N GLY A 469 -15.86 -19.45 -24.87
CA GLY A 469 -16.90 -18.50 -25.27
C GLY A 469 -17.29 -17.51 -24.18
N MET A 470 -16.77 -17.65 -22.96
CA MET A 470 -17.08 -16.70 -21.89
C MET A 470 -16.48 -15.33 -22.20
N ALA A 471 -17.28 -14.28 -21.96
CA ALA A 471 -16.87 -12.91 -22.17
C ALA A 471 -15.68 -12.52 -21.29
N ILE A 472 -14.78 -11.72 -21.86
CA ILE A 472 -13.79 -10.97 -21.11
C ILE A 472 -14.32 -9.54 -20.92
N HIS A 473 -14.30 -9.07 -19.69
CA HIS A 473 -14.79 -7.76 -19.28
C HIS A 473 -13.74 -7.06 -18.41
N GLN A 474 -13.99 -5.82 -17.99
CA GLN A 474 -13.24 -5.25 -16.88
C GLN A 474 -13.96 -5.47 -15.55
N TRP A 475 -13.19 -5.67 -14.48
CA TRP A 475 -13.70 -5.78 -13.12
C TRP A 475 -12.71 -5.19 -12.11
N ASP A 476 -13.19 -4.83 -10.91
CA ASP A 476 -12.32 -4.47 -9.79
C ASP A 476 -11.28 -5.55 -9.53
N TRP A 477 -10.05 -5.15 -9.22
CA TRP A 477 -9.00 -6.09 -8.83
C TRP A 477 -9.35 -6.70 -7.47
N VAL A 478 -9.60 -8.00 -7.45
CA VAL A 478 -9.87 -8.78 -6.24
C VAL A 478 -8.83 -9.89 -6.04
N GLY A 479 -7.81 -9.96 -6.90
CA GLY A 479 -6.72 -10.94 -6.79
C GLY A 479 -7.04 -12.34 -7.31
N GLY A 480 -8.21 -12.52 -7.95
CA GLY A 480 -8.63 -13.82 -8.49
C GLY A 480 -7.77 -14.26 -9.68
N ASP A 481 -7.57 -15.58 -9.84
CA ASP A 481 -6.77 -16.11 -10.96
C ASP A 481 -7.43 -15.91 -12.33
N ASN A 482 -8.73 -15.59 -12.38
CA ASN A 482 -9.44 -15.16 -13.60
C ASN A 482 -9.08 -13.73 -14.06
N GLN A 483 -8.32 -12.99 -13.24
CA GLN A 483 -7.81 -11.64 -13.51
C GLN A 483 -6.30 -11.63 -13.83
N ARG A 484 -5.69 -12.82 -13.90
CA ARG A 484 -4.25 -13.02 -14.02
C ARG A 484 -3.94 -13.75 -15.31
N TRP A 485 -2.98 -13.24 -16.05
CA TRP A 485 -2.72 -13.63 -17.44
C TRP A 485 -1.24 -13.96 -17.61
N TYR A 486 -0.94 -15.18 -18.05
CA TYR A 486 0.38 -15.50 -18.57
C TYR A 486 0.51 -14.90 -19.97
N LEU A 487 1.49 -14.01 -20.15
CA LEU A 487 1.82 -13.43 -21.45
C LEU A 487 2.80 -14.36 -22.17
N LYS A 488 2.27 -15.28 -22.99
CA LYS A 488 3.07 -16.26 -23.72
C LYS A 488 3.60 -15.64 -25.01
N ARG A 489 4.89 -15.31 -25.04
CA ARG A 489 5.53 -14.72 -26.23
C ARG A 489 5.44 -15.68 -27.41
N VAL A 490 5.01 -15.14 -28.55
CA VAL A 490 4.94 -15.84 -29.83
C VAL A 490 6.19 -15.43 -30.61
N LYS A 491 7.07 -16.39 -30.86
CA LYS A 491 8.30 -16.18 -31.63
C LYS A 491 8.04 -16.15 -33.12
#